data_AF-A0A6N6SI89-F1
#
_entry.id   AF-A0A6N6SI89-F1
#
_cell.length_a   1.000
_cell.length_b   1.000
_cell.length_c   1.000
_cell.angle_alpha   90.00
_cell.angle_beta   90.00
_cell.angle_gamma   90.00
#
_symmetry.space_group_name_H-M   'P 1'
#
loop_
_entity.id
_entity.type
_entity.pdbx_description
1 polymer ?
#
loop_
_entity_poly.entity_id
_entity_poly.type
_entity_poly.pdbx_seq_one_letter_code
_entity_poly.pdbx_strand_id
1 'polypeptide(L)'
;MRIRLAGIDAPEMDHPYGRTAKWALVNLCKGQEIRAVFDGDLSHDRTVATCYLPDGRDLSAEMVAAGMAIDWPKFSRGKYSRLEPQGIRRKFWRCDARQKGRMPPRRPD
;
A
#
# COMPACT_ATOMS: atom_id res chain seq x y z
N MET A 1 -17.95 4.04 -3.55
CA MET A 1 -17.18 3.21 -2.61
C MET A 1 -15.69 3.54 -2.73
N ARG A 2 -14.92 3.62 -1.64
CA ARG A 2 -13.46 3.82 -1.66
C ARG A 2 -12.78 2.67 -0.92
N ILE A 3 -11.81 2.03 -1.55
CA ILE A 3 -11.06 0.89 -0.98
C ILE A 3 -9.63 1.31 -0.63
N ARG A 4 -9.12 0.87 0.51
CA ARG A 4 -7.69 0.85 0.85
C ARG A 4 -7.17 -0.59 0.71
N LEU A 5 -6.06 -0.77 -0.01
CA LEU A 5 -5.38 -2.07 -0.08
C LEU A 5 -4.89 -2.49 1.31
N ALA A 6 -5.20 -3.73 1.70
CA ALA A 6 -4.86 -4.27 3.00
C ALA A 6 -3.35 -4.50 3.16
N GLY A 7 -2.85 -4.29 4.38
CA GLY A 7 -1.52 -4.77 4.79
C GLY A 7 -0.31 -4.05 4.21
N ILE A 8 -0.47 -2.96 3.44
CA ILE A 8 0.66 -2.23 2.83
C ILE A 8 0.62 -0.73 3.14
N ASP A 9 1.80 -0.10 3.09
CA ASP A 9 1.96 1.35 3.15
C ASP A 9 2.66 1.88 1.89
N ALA A 10 2.00 2.79 1.19
CA ALA A 10 2.50 3.44 -0.02
C ALA A 10 2.81 4.92 0.26
N PRO A 11 3.75 5.55 -0.47
CA PRO A 11 4.03 6.97 -0.33
C PRO A 11 2.78 7.81 -0.67
N GLU A 12 2.49 8.82 0.16
CA GLU A 12 1.41 9.77 -0.07
C GLU A 12 1.67 10.63 -1.32
N MET A 13 0.62 11.25 -1.88
CA MET A 13 0.71 11.99 -3.15
C MET A 13 1.75 13.12 -3.15
N ASP A 14 1.91 13.76 -2.00
CA ASP A 14 2.84 14.87 -1.71
C ASP A 14 4.23 14.39 -1.25
N HIS A 15 4.45 13.07 -1.18
CA HIS A 15 5.73 12.47 -0.88
C HIS A 15 6.50 12.12 -2.17
N PRO A 16 7.85 12.03 -2.10
CA PRO A 16 8.63 11.41 -3.17
C PRO A 16 8.05 10.04 -3.55
N TYR A 17 7.94 9.79 -4.85
CA TYR A 17 7.37 8.56 -5.43
C TYR A 17 5.86 8.34 -5.22
N GLY A 18 5.11 9.26 -4.57
CA GLY A 18 3.66 9.14 -4.40
C GLY A 18 2.90 9.03 -5.72
N ARG A 19 3.20 9.95 -6.66
CA ARG A 19 2.64 9.90 -8.03
C ARG A 19 3.04 8.63 -8.78
N THR A 20 4.26 8.15 -8.60
CA THR A 20 4.75 6.91 -9.23
C THR A 20 3.98 5.70 -8.71
N ALA A 21 3.81 5.58 -7.39
CA ALA A 21 3.04 4.50 -6.78
C ALA A 21 1.56 4.54 -7.21
N LYS A 22 0.96 5.73 -7.28
CA LYS A 22 -0.40 5.92 -7.82
C LYS A 22 -0.52 5.33 -9.23
N TRP A 23 0.36 5.75 -10.15
CA TRP A 23 0.27 5.32 -11.54
C TRP A 23 0.63 3.85 -11.74
N ALA A 24 1.50 3.28 -10.90
CA ALA A 24 1.74 1.84 -10.89
C ALA A 24 0.46 1.05 -10.57
N LEU A 25 -0.27 1.44 -9.52
CA LEU A 25 -1.55 0.81 -9.19
C LEU A 25 -2.59 0.99 -10.30
N VAL A 26 -2.70 2.20 -10.85
CA VAL A 26 -3.62 2.48 -11.96
C VAL A 26 -3.31 1.60 -13.17
N ASN A 27 -2.05 1.51 -13.59
CA ASN A 27 -1.66 0.67 -14.72
C ASN A 27 -1.92 -0.82 -14.44
N LEU A 28 -1.78 -1.24 -13.19
CA LEU A 28 -1.99 -2.63 -12.80
C LEU A 28 -3.47 -3.05 -12.83
N CYS A 29 -4.41 -2.16 -12.50
CA CYS A 29 -5.82 -2.56 -12.31
C CYS A 29 -6.84 -1.82 -13.20
N LYS A 30 -6.46 -0.75 -13.90
CA LYS A 30 -7.39 0.04 -14.71
C LYS A 30 -8.00 -0.82 -15.82
N GLY A 31 -9.32 -0.74 -15.95
CA GLY A 31 -10.08 -1.49 -16.97
C GLY A 31 -10.30 -2.97 -16.64
N GLN A 32 -9.86 -3.44 -15.47
CA GLN A 32 -10.04 -4.83 -15.04
C GLN A 32 -11.12 -4.94 -13.96
N GLU A 33 -11.80 -6.09 -13.92
CA GLU A 33 -12.69 -6.44 -12.82
C GLU A 33 -11.84 -6.91 -11.63
N ILE A 34 -11.98 -6.20 -10.50
CA ILE A 34 -11.18 -6.46 -9.30
C ILE A 34 -12.06 -7.10 -8.23
N ARG A 35 -11.67 -8.29 -7.79
CA ARG A 35 -12.34 -8.97 -6.67
C ARG A 35 -11.78 -8.42 -5.36
N ALA A 36 -12.59 -7.68 -4.61
CA ALA A 36 -12.24 -7.20 -3.28
C ALA A 36 -12.80 -8.13 -2.20
N VAL A 37 -11.94 -8.65 -1.33
CA VAL A 37 -12.31 -9.45 -0.16
C VAL A 37 -12.15 -8.58 1.08
N PHE A 38 -13.28 -8.30 1.73
CA PHE A 38 -13.35 -7.51 2.94
C PHE A 38 -13.18 -8.39 4.17
N ASP A 39 -12.33 -7.96 5.10
CA ASP A 39 -12.07 -8.62 6.39
C ASP A 39 -12.82 -7.96 7.56
N GLY A 40 -13.57 -6.89 7.28
CA GLY A 40 -14.38 -6.14 8.26
C GLY A 40 -13.73 -4.85 8.77
N ASP A 41 -12.49 -4.56 8.36
CA ASP A 41 -11.76 -3.38 8.82
C ASP A 41 -12.09 -2.10 8.01
N LEU A 42 -12.13 -0.98 8.73
CA LEU A 42 -12.24 0.36 8.16
C LEU A 42 -10.97 1.16 8.45
N SER A 43 -10.53 1.92 7.47
CA SER A 43 -9.45 2.90 7.59
C SER A 43 -9.99 4.27 7.24
N HIS A 44 -10.34 5.07 8.26
CA HIS A 44 -11.04 6.35 8.11
C HIS A 44 -12.39 6.12 7.43
N ASP A 45 -12.63 6.75 6.28
CA ASP A 45 -13.83 6.64 5.44
C ASP A 45 -13.70 5.59 4.33
N ARG A 46 -12.70 4.70 4.41
CA ARG A 46 -12.40 3.69 3.39
C ARG A 46 -12.51 2.29 3.95
N THR A 47 -13.07 1.40 3.14
CA THR A 47 -13.08 -0.04 3.45
C THR A 47 -11.70 -0.63 3.16
N VAL A 48 -11.17 -1.41 4.10
CA VAL A 48 -9.93 -2.16 3.89
C VAL A 48 -10.27 -3.48 3.21
N ALA A 49 -9.52 -3.84 2.16
CA ALA A 49 -9.75 -5.09 1.45
C ALA A 49 -8.45 -5.66 0.87
N THR A 50 -8.39 -6.99 0.80
CA THR A 50 -7.45 -7.66 -0.09
C THR A 50 -8.06 -7.73 -1.47
N CYS A 51 -7.41 -7.13 -2.46
CA CYS A 51 -7.93 -7.03 -3.81
C CYS A 51 -7.15 -7.91 -4.77
N TYR A 52 -7.88 -8.61 -5.64
CA TYR A 52 -7.31 -9.57 -6.58
C TYR A 52 -7.61 -9.18 -8.04
N LEU A 53 -6.61 -9.33 -8.90
CA LEU A 53 -6.75 -9.27 -10.36
C LEU A 53 -7.57 -10.48 -10.87
N PRO A 54 -8.09 -10.44 -12.11
CA PRO A 54 -8.84 -11.55 -12.70
C PRO A 54 -8.07 -12.87 -12.74
N ASP A 55 -6.73 -12.80 -12.86
CA ASP A 55 -5.83 -13.95 -12.85
C ASP A 55 -5.47 -14.46 -11.44
N GLY A 56 -6.05 -13.86 -10.39
CA GLY A 56 -5.86 -14.25 -9.00
C GLY A 56 -4.68 -13.60 -8.29
N ARG A 57 -3.88 -12.75 -8.95
CA ARG A 57 -2.79 -12.02 -8.29
C ARG A 57 -3.31 -11.01 -7.26
N ASP A 58 -2.64 -10.92 -6.12
CA ASP A 58 -2.94 -9.98 -5.03
C ASP A 58 -2.33 -8.60 -5.34
N LEU A 59 -3.16 -7.57 -5.52
CA LEU A 59 -2.71 -6.22 -5.85
C LEU A 59 -1.72 -5.65 -4.83
N SER A 60 -1.87 -5.99 -3.55
CA SER A 60 -0.95 -5.52 -2.50
C SER A 60 0.42 -6.18 -2.63
N ALA A 61 0.45 -7.48 -2.98
CA ALA A 61 1.68 -8.21 -3.25
C ALA A 61 2.42 -7.62 -4.47
N GLU A 62 1.69 -7.37 -5.57
CA GLU A 62 2.26 -6.78 -6.79
C GLU A 62 2.84 -5.39 -6.53
N MET A 63 2.15 -4.56 -5.74
CA MET A 63 2.63 -3.22 -5.36
C MET A 63 3.91 -3.28 -4.52
N VAL A 64 4.03 -4.24 -3.61
CA VAL A 64 5.25 -4.43 -2.80
C VAL A 64 6.38 -4.96 -3.66
N ALA A 65 6.13 -6.00 -4.47
CA ALA A 65 7.11 -6.59 -5.38
C ALA A 65 7.67 -5.57 -6.39
N ALA A 66 6.83 -4.66 -6.89
CA ALA A 66 7.24 -3.57 -7.77
C ALA A 66 8.01 -2.43 -7.07
N GLY A 67 8.18 -2.49 -5.74
CA GLY A 67 8.81 -1.41 -4.98
C GLY A 67 8.00 -0.11 -4.98
N MET A 68 6.67 -0.23 -4.98
CA MET A 68 5.71 0.88 -4.97
C MET A 68 4.93 0.99 -3.65
N ALA A 69 5.09 0.01 -2.77
CA ALA A 69 4.68 0.03 -1.37
C ALA A 69 5.65 -0.79 -0.52
N ILE A 70 5.55 -0.66 0.79
CA ILE A 70 6.21 -1.57 1.75
C ILE A 70 5.16 -2.36 2.53
N ASP A 71 5.53 -3.54 2.97
CA ASP A 71 4.73 -4.34 3.90
C ASP A 71 4.50 -3.56 5.18
N TRP A 72 3.29 -3.66 5.72
CA TRP A 72 2.95 -3.11 7.03
C TRP A 72 2.65 -4.26 8.00
N PRO A 73 3.66 -4.81 8.70
CA PRO A 73 3.51 -6.01 9.54
C PRO A 73 2.41 -5.92 10.60
N LYS A 74 2.10 -4.71 11.09
CA LYS A 74 1.00 -4.45 12.02
C LYS A 74 -0.35 -4.97 11.49
N PHE A 75 -0.59 -4.85 10.18
CA PHE A 75 -1.84 -5.24 9.54
C PHE A 75 -1.71 -6.51 8.69
N SER A 76 -0.57 -6.69 8.01
CA SER A 76 -0.34 -7.85 7.14
C SER A 76 0.19 -9.08 7.86
N ARG A 77 0.63 -8.95 9.12
CA ARG A 77 1.40 -9.98 9.86
C ARG A 77 2.66 -10.44 9.12
N GLY A 78 3.27 -9.56 8.33
CA GLY A 78 4.48 -9.86 7.57
C GLY A 78 4.24 -10.53 6.22
N LYS A 79 2.98 -10.67 5.77
CA LYS A 79 2.58 -11.39 4.55
C LYS A 79 3.40 -10.97 3.32
N TYR A 80 3.72 -9.68 3.19
CA TYR A 80 4.40 -9.15 2.01
C TYR A 80 5.89 -8.86 2.23
N SER A 81 6.42 -9.11 3.43
CA SER A 81 7.80 -8.74 3.79
C SER A 81 8.87 -9.32 2.87
N ARG A 82 8.69 -10.56 2.39
CA ARG A 82 9.62 -11.23 1.46
C ARG A 82 9.58 -10.70 0.04
N LEU A 83 8.55 -9.92 -0.31
CA LEU A 83 8.41 -9.31 -1.62
C LEU A 83 9.08 -7.93 -1.69
N GLU A 84 9.48 -7.35 -0.56
CA GLU A 84 10.12 -6.05 -0.51
C GLU A 84 11.47 -6.06 -1.25
N PRO A 85 11.65 -5.22 -2.28
CA PRO A 85 12.95 -5.09 -2.93
C PRO A 85 14.01 -4.57 -1.96
N GLN A 86 15.26 -4.99 -2.15
CA GLN A 86 16.37 -4.55 -1.31
C GLN A 86 16.45 -3.02 -1.25
N GLY A 87 16.54 -2.47 -0.04
CA GLY A 87 16.67 -1.02 0.17
C GLY A 87 15.36 -0.23 0.06
N ILE A 88 14.21 -0.86 -0.21
CA ILE A 88 12.94 -0.14 -0.37
C ILE A 88 12.56 0.68 0.87
N ARG A 89 12.84 0.18 2.09
CA ARG A 89 12.57 0.91 3.34
C ARG A 89 13.41 2.17 3.50
N ARG A 90 14.61 2.21 2.89
CA ARG A 90 15.43 3.43 2.82
C ARG A 90 14.87 4.40 1.78
N LYS A 91 14.42 3.89 0.62
CA LYS A 91 13.77 4.71 -0.42
C LYS A 91 12.46 5.34 0.07
N PHE A 92 11.61 4.55 0.74
CA PHE A 92 10.34 4.98 1.34
C PHE A 92 10.48 5.22 2.84
N TRP A 93 11.50 5.99 3.22
CA TRP A 93 11.79 6.31 4.62
C TRP A 93 10.62 6.97 5.35
N ARG A 94 9.75 7.73 4.65
CA ARG A 94 8.54 8.32 5.26
C ARG A 94 7.52 7.25 5.65
N CYS A 95 7.33 6.22 4.82
CA CYS A 95 6.46 5.09 5.16
C CYS A 95 7.07 4.31 6.34
N ASP A 96 8.38 4.01 6.29
CA ASP A 96 9.07 3.31 7.38
C ASP A 96 9.01 4.10 8.70
N ALA A 97 9.22 5.42 8.66
CA ALA A 97 9.09 6.31 9.81
C ALA A 97 7.66 6.31 10.36
N ARG A 98 6.65 6.37 9.51
CA ARG A 98 5.23 6.29 9.90
C ARG A 98 4.90 4.96 10.56
N GLN A 99 5.35 3.83 10.02
CA GLN A 99 5.15 2.51 10.63
C GLN A 99 5.80 2.40 12.01
N LYS A 100 6.91 3.11 12.24
CA LYS A 100 7.63 3.16 13.52
C LYS A 100 7.17 4.26 14.47
N GLY A 101 6.13 5.04 14.12
CA GLY A 101 5.65 6.16 14.95
C GLY A 101 6.62 7.34 15.03
N ARG A 102 7.51 7.51 14.05
CA ARG A 102 8.56 8.54 14.00
C ARG A 102 8.22 9.71 13.06
N MET A 103 7.00 9.74 12.53
CA MET A 103 6.56 10.83 11.66
C MET A 103 6.35 12.09 12.51
N PRO A 104 6.93 13.24 12.17
CA PRO A 104 6.64 14.49 12.88
C PRO A 104 5.13 14.82 12.74
N PRO A 105 4.52 15.45 13.75
CA PRO A 105 3.13 15.88 13.66
C PRO A 105 2.94 16.78 12.43
N ARG A 106 1.78 16.66 11.77
CA ARG A 106 1.40 17.60 10.71
C ARG A 106 1.46 19.01 11.31
N ARG A 107 2.21 19.91 10.68
CA ARG A 107 2.17 21.33 11.07
C ARG A 107 0.73 21.82 10.83
N PRO A 108 0.13 22.55 11.79
CA PRO A 108 -1.16 23.19 11.53
C PRO A 108 -1.00 24.21 10.40
N ASP A 109 -2.06 24.35 9.61
CA ASP A 109 -2.18 25.29 8.50
C ASP A 109 -2.15 26.74 8.98
#